data_AF-A0A654AML7-F1
#
_entry.id   AF-A0A654AML7-F1
#
_cell.length_a   1.000
_cell.length_b   1.000
_cell.length_c   1.000
_cell.angle_alpha   90.00
_cell.angle_beta   90.00
_cell.angle_gamma   90.00
#
_symmetry.space_group_name_H-M   'P 1'
#
loop_
_entity.id
_entity.type
_entity.pdbx_description
1 polymer ?
#
loop_
_entity_poly.entity_id
_entity_poly.type
_entity_poly.pdbx_seq_one_letter_code
_entity_poly.pdbx_strand_id
1 'polypeptide(L)'
;MTGLLRACTGLIVWAVIFSLLYGIEGMGCAAPWDRRVLRASLVIVWLVGVAALAALSWQWTRVRPHRDVERIGQWLAIAGLIATIVTGLPVATLSLCV
;
A
#
# COMPACT_ATOMS: atom_id res chain seq x y z
N MET A 1 20.48 -12.84 -6.18
CA MET A 1 19.15 -13.05 -5.57
C MET A 1 18.66 -11.82 -4.79
N THR A 2 19.53 -11.14 -4.02
CA THR A 2 19.19 -9.94 -3.23
C THR A 2 18.65 -8.75 -4.05
N GLY A 3 19.06 -8.59 -5.31
CA GLY A 3 18.57 -7.52 -6.19
C GLY A 3 17.09 -7.69 -6.59
N LEU A 4 16.64 -8.93 -6.83
CA LEU A 4 15.24 -9.21 -7.18
C LEU A 4 14.31 -8.99 -5.98
N LEU A 5 14.73 -9.47 -4.80
CA LEU A 5 14.00 -9.24 -3.54
C LEU A 5 13.83 -7.76 -3.24
N ARG A 6 14.89 -6.96 -3.47
CA ARG A 6 14.80 -5.50 -3.39
C ARG A 6 13.79 -4.96 -4.40
N ALA A 7 13.91 -5.31 -5.69
CA ALA A 7 13.00 -4.80 -6.72
C ALA A 7 11.52 -5.14 -6.45
N CYS A 8 11.25 -6.30 -5.87
CA CYS A 8 9.90 -6.73 -5.50
C CYS A 8 9.43 -6.18 -4.14
N THR A 9 10.28 -5.52 -3.35
CA THR A 9 9.91 -5.02 -2.01
C THR A 9 8.72 -4.05 -2.09
N GLY A 10 8.68 -3.18 -3.11
CA GLY A 10 7.54 -2.28 -3.33
C GLY A 10 6.21 -3.03 -3.56
N LEU A 11 6.24 -4.11 -4.36
CA LEU A 11 5.05 -4.94 -4.61
C LEU A 11 4.64 -5.76 -3.38
N ILE A 12 5.60 -6.26 -2.62
CA ILE A 12 5.33 -7.04 -1.40
C ILE A 12 4.64 -6.13 -0.36
N VAL A 13 5.18 -4.92 -0.16
CA VAL A 13 4.60 -3.93 0.75
C VAL A 13 3.20 -3.55 0.30
N TRP A 14 3.02 -3.31 -1.01
CA TRP A 14 1.69 -3.08 -1.59
C TRP A 14 0.71 -4.22 -1.30
N ALA A 15 1.10 -5.46 -1.56
CA ALA A 15 0.25 -6.63 -1.35
C ALA A 15 -0.15 -6.81 0.13
N VAL A 16 0.76 -6.55 1.06
CA VAL A 16 0.48 -6.58 2.50
C VAL A 16 -0.52 -5.49 2.88
N ILE A 17 -0.31 -4.25 2.44
CA ILE A 17 -1.23 -3.12 2.72
C ILE A 17 -2.62 -3.42 2.14
N PHE A 18 -2.69 -3.89 0.90
CA PHE A 18 -3.93 -4.25 0.23
C PHE A 18 -4.68 -5.35 1.01
N SER A 19 -3.97 -6.41 1.41
CA SER A 19 -4.57 -7.52 2.18
C SER A 19 -5.09 -7.04 3.54
N LEU A 20 -4.38 -6.13 4.21
CA LEU A 20 -4.83 -5.57 5.49
C LEU A 20 -6.08 -4.69 5.33
N LEU A 21 -6.11 -3.83 4.31
CA LEU A 21 -7.26 -2.96 4.04
C LEU A 21 -8.54 -3.79 3.83
N TYR A 22 -8.51 -4.73 2.89
CA TYR A 22 -9.68 -5.55 2.58
C TYR A 22 -10.01 -6.57 3.67
N GLY A 23 -8.99 -7.07 4.38
CA GLY A 23 -9.20 -7.95 5.53
C GLY A 23 -9.91 -7.23 6.69
N ILE A 24 -9.48 -6.00 7.01
CA ILE A 24 -10.11 -5.17 8.05
C ILE A 24 -11.51 -4.74 7.62
N GLU A 25 -11.71 -4.38 6.35
CA GLU A 25 -13.03 -4.03 5.80
C GLU A 25 -14.01 -5.21 5.93
N GLY A 26 -13.62 -6.40 5.46
CA GLY A 26 -14.45 -7.60 5.56
C GLY A 26 -14.78 -8.00 7.00
N MET A 27 -13.80 -7.94 7.91
CA MET A 27 -14.03 -8.19 9.33
C MET A 27 -14.93 -7.13 9.96
N GLY A 28 -14.74 -5.86 9.62
CA GLY A 28 -15.53 -4.74 10.11
C GLY A 28 -16.98 -4.76 9.64
N CYS A 29 -17.26 -5.36 8.47
CA CYS A 29 -18.62 -5.58 8.00
C CYS A 29 -19.29 -6.82 8.60
N ALA A 30 -18.53 -7.86 8.91
CA ALA A 30 -19.06 -9.07 9.57
C ALA A 30 -19.27 -8.86 11.08
N ALA A 31 -18.51 -7.98 11.71
CA ALA A 31 -18.58 -7.66 13.13
C ALA A 31 -19.43 -6.39 13.39
N PRO A 32 -19.96 -6.18 14.61
CA PRO A 32 -20.72 -4.98 14.97
C PRO A 32 -19.79 -3.78 15.23
N TRP A 33 -18.87 -3.48 14.31
CA TRP A 33 -18.01 -2.32 14.42
C TRP A 33 -18.79 -1.03 14.17
N ASP A 34 -18.47 0.01 14.92
CA ASP A 34 -18.93 1.35 14.59
C ASP A 34 -18.36 1.73 13.21
N ARG A 35 -19.26 2.09 12.28
CA ARG A 35 -18.90 2.50 10.91
C ARG A 35 -17.88 3.64 10.89
N ARG A 36 -17.91 4.53 11.88
CA ARG A 36 -16.94 5.64 12.02
C ARG A 36 -15.56 5.11 12.40
N VAL A 37 -15.49 4.13 13.31
CA VAL A 37 -14.24 3.50 13.74
C VAL A 37 -13.65 2.66 12.61
N LEU A 38 -14.49 1.91 11.88
CA LEU A 38 -14.07 1.15 10.70
C LEU A 38 -13.54 2.08 9.60
N ARG A 39 -14.23 3.18 9.31
CA ARG A 39 -13.75 4.13 8.30
C ARG A 39 -12.45 4.81 8.73
N ALA A 40 -12.33 5.20 10.00
CA ALA A 40 -11.10 5.79 10.52
C ALA A 40 -9.92 4.82 10.46
N SER A 41 -10.12 3.54 10.82
CA SER A 41 -9.06 2.53 10.75
C SER A 41 -8.61 2.27 9.31
N LEU A 42 -9.54 2.17 8.37
CA LEU A 42 -9.23 2.02 6.94
C LEU A 42 -8.44 3.21 6.39
N VAL A 43 -8.83 4.45 6.74
CA VAL A 43 -8.09 5.66 6.35
C VAL A 43 -6.70 5.69 6.96
N ILE A 44 -6.55 5.32 8.23
CA ILE A 44 -5.25 5.26 8.90
C ILE A 44 -4.34 4.22 8.22
N VAL A 45 -4.84 3.01 7.96
CA VAL A 45 -4.08 1.96 7.27
C VAL A 45 -3.67 2.41 5.87
N TRP A 46 -4.56 3.08 5.14
CA TRP A 46 -4.26 3.62 3.83
C TRP A 46 -3.17 4.70 3.88
N LEU A 47 -3.29 5.68 4.78
CA LEU A 47 -2.28 6.74 4.96
C LEU A 47 -0.93 6.17 5.38
N VAL A 48 -0.91 5.21 6.30
CA VAL A 48 0.31 4.52 6.72
C VAL A 48 0.92 3.74 5.55
N GLY A 49 0.10 3.08 4.74
CA GLY A 49 0.55 2.36 3.56
C GLY A 49 1.18 3.26 2.50
N VAL A 50 0.55 4.39 2.21
CA VAL A 50 1.08 5.42 1.30
C VAL A 50 2.40 6.00 1.85
N ALA A 51 2.44 6.34 3.14
CA ALA A 51 3.64 6.87 3.78
C ALA A 51 4.80 5.85 3.77
N ALA A 52 4.51 4.56 4.00
CA ALA A 52 5.50 3.49 3.96
C ALA A 52 6.09 3.32 2.54
N LEU A 53 5.24 3.29 1.51
CA LEU A 53 5.69 3.22 0.11
C LEU A 53 6.48 4.47 -0.31
N ALA A 54 6.04 5.66 0.11
CA ALA A 54 6.75 6.90 -0.13
C ALA A 54 8.13 6.91 0.55
N ALA A 55 8.20 6.51 1.83
CA ALA A 55 9.46 6.41 2.57
C ALA A 55 10.43 5.40 1.94
N LEU A 56 9.92 4.24 1.50
CA LEU A 56 10.70 3.24 0.76
C LEU A 56 11.26 3.81 -0.54
N SER A 57 10.43 4.49 -1.33
CA SER A 57 10.87 5.14 -2.57
C SER A 57 11.94 6.22 -2.32
N TRP A 58 11.77 7.00 -1.25
CA TRP A 58 12.68 8.08 -0.88
C TRP A 58 14.03 7.54 -0.39
N GLN A 59 14.02 6.49 0.45
CA GLN A 59 15.25 5.85 0.90
C GLN A 59 16.05 5.26 -0.26
N TRP A 60 15.36 4.68 -1.24
CA TRP A 60 15.98 4.15 -2.44
C TRP A 60 16.62 5.24 -3.30
N THR A 61 16.00 6.42 -3.44
CA THR A 61 16.62 7.54 -4.16
C THR A 61 17.87 8.11 -3.49
N ARG A 62 18.09 7.86 -2.18
CA ARG A 62 19.29 8.32 -1.46
C ARG A 62 20.49 7.38 -1.57
N VAL A 63 20.28 6.12 -1.92
CA VAL A 63 21.38 5.16 -2.13
C VAL A 63 21.85 5.31 -3.58
N ARG A 64 23.15 5.59 -3.79
CA ARG A 64 23.70 5.98 -5.10
C ARG A 64 23.38 4.93 -6.18
N PRO A 65 22.94 5.36 -7.39
CA PRO A 65 22.45 4.47 -8.42
C PRO A 65 23.60 3.70 -9.08
N HIS A 66 23.60 2.38 -8.92
CA HIS A 66 24.34 1.51 -9.82
C HIS A 66 23.38 0.45 -10.39
N ARG A 67 23.22 0.51 -11.72
CA ARG A 67 22.53 -0.43 -12.62
C ARG A 67 21.01 -0.34 -12.72
N ASP A 68 20.55 -0.65 -13.93
CA ASP A 68 19.17 -0.63 -14.43
C ASP A 68 18.12 -1.35 -13.56
N VAL A 69 18.57 -2.24 -12.68
CA VAL A 69 17.74 -2.95 -11.68
C VAL A 69 17.07 -1.97 -10.70
N GLU A 70 17.72 -0.86 -10.39
CA GLU A 70 17.22 0.14 -9.44
C GLU A 70 16.13 1.03 -10.07
N ARG A 71 16.22 1.29 -11.39
CA ARG A 71 15.15 1.94 -12.18
C ARG A 71 13.89 1.08 -12.22
N ILE A 72 14.05 -0.23 -12.44
CA ILE A 72 12.93 -1.17 -12.45
C ILE A 72 12.22 -1.13 -11.08
N GLY A 73 12.97 -1.20 -9.98
CA GLY A 73 12.39 -1.09 -8.64
C GLY A 73 11.70 0.26 -8.36
N GLN A 74 12.20 1.36 -8.92
CA GLN A 74 11.55 2.67 -8.82
C GLN A 74 10.22 2.73 -9.59
N TRP A 75 10.17 2.19 -10.81
CA TRP A 75 8.92 2.06 -11.57
C TRP A 75 7.91 1.15 -10.87
N LEU A 76 8.37 0.06 -10.24
CA LEU A 76 7.52 -0.82 -9.45
C LEU A 76 7.01 -0.15 -8.16
N ALA A 77 7.82 0.69 -7.51
CA ALA A 77 7.38 1.48 -6.36
C ALA A 77 6.32 2.52 -6.77
N ILE A 78 6.51 3.21 -7.89
CA ILE A 78 5.53 4.15 -8.46
C ILE A 78 4.24 3.41 -8.85
N ALA A 79 4.36 2.26 -9.51
CA ALA A 79 3.21 1.43 -9.87
C ALA A 79 2.45 0.95 -8.63
N GLY A 80 3.16 0.53 -7.56
CA GLY A 80 2.54 0.18 -6.28
C GLY A 80 1.84 1.37 -5.61
N LEU A 81 2.42 2.57 -5.71
CA LEU A 81 1.83 3.79 -5.16
C LEU A 81 0.56 4.19 -5.92
N ILE A 82 0.62 4.19 -7.26
CA ILE A 82 -0.56 4.42 -8.13
C ILE A 82 -1.63 3.35 -7.85
N ALA A 83 -1.24 2.08 -7.77
CA ALA A 83 -2.16 1.00 -7.46
C ALA A 83 -2.82 1.21 -6.10
N THR A 84 -2.09 1.62 -5.06
CA THR A 84 -2.64 1.93 -3.71
C THR A 84 -3.61 3.10 -3.73
N ILE A 85 -3.34 4.13 -4.54
CA ILE A 85 -4.24 5.27 -4.70
C ILE A 85 -5.54 4.80 -5.39
N VAL A 86 -5.42 4.04 -6.48
CA VAL A 86 -6.58 3.56 -7.25
C VAL A 86 -7.39 2.53 -6.46
N THR A 87 -6.76 1.62 -5.71
CA THR A 87 -7.46 0.61 -4.90
C THR A 87 -7.96 1.11 -3.56
N GLY A 88 -7.37 2.18 -3.00
CA GLY A 88 -7.83 2.82 -1.77
C GLY A 88 -8.96 3.84 -1.97
N LEU A 89 -9.11 4.39 -3.18
CA LEU A 89 -10.20 5.31 -3.55
C LEU A 89 -11.61 4.71 -3.34
N PRO A 90 -11.87 3.45 -3.74
CA PRO A 90 -13.11 2.71 -3.44
C PRO A 90 -13.41 2.64 -1.94
N VAL A 91 -12.40 2.34 -1.10
CA VAL A 91 -12.54 2.20 0.35
C VAL A 91 -13.00 3.52 1.01
N ALA A 92 -12.62 4.66 0.44
CA ALA A 92 -13.02 5.97 0.96
C ALA A 92 -14.38 6.46 0.44
N THR A 93 -14.85 5.98 -0.71
CA THR A 93 -15.98 6.56 -1.47
C THR A 93 -17.18 5.63 -1.62
N LEU A 94 -17.01 4.32 -1.56
CA LEU A 94 -18.09 3.34 -1.68
C LEU A 94 -18.62 2.89 -0.31
N SER A 95 -19.87 2.45 -0.30
CA SER A 95 -20.53 1.86 0.86
C SER A 95 -19.75 0.65 1.34
N LEU A 96 -19.13 0.76 2.51
CA LEU A 96 -18.24 -0.25 3.11
C LEU A 96 -18.87 -1.65 3.22
N CYS A 97 -20.18 -1.71 3.48
CA CYS A 97 -20.91 -2.96 3.64
C CYS A 97 -22.20 -2.86 2.81
N VAL A 98 -22.23 -3.58 1.69
CA VAL A 98 -23.44 -3.80 0.87
C VAL A 98 -23.99 -5.18 1.18
#